data_AF-A0A0N0TS02-F1
#
_entry.id   AF-A0A0N0TS02-F1
#
_cell.length_a   1.000
_cell.length_b   1.000
_cell.length_c   1.000
_cell.angle_alpha   90.00
_cell.angle_beta   90.00
_cell.angle_gamma   90.00
#
_symmetry.space_group_name_H-M   'P 1'
#
loop_
_entity.id
_entity.type
_entity.pdbx_description
1 polymer ?
#
loop_
_entity_poly.entity_id
_entity_poly.type
_entity_poly.pdbx_seq_one_letter_code
_entity_poly.pdbx_strand_id
1 'polypeptide(L)' 'MQNNSINVSGMTCDSCVGKVTTAVSSVPGVDDVDIDIATGEVTVIGDQVDLASVKAAVEEAGYKIAS' A
#
# COMPACT_ATOMS: atom_id res chain seq x y z
N MET A 1 -8.61 10.57 -10.72
CA MET A 1 -8.77 9.23 -10.14
C MET A 1 -7.86 8.26 -10.87
N GLN A 2 -6.73 7.95 -10.25
CA GLN A 2 -5.68 7.03 -10.67
C GLN A 2 -5.74 5.80 -9.77
N ASN A 3 -5.57 4.62 -10.35
CA ASN A 3 -5.41 3.37 -9.60
C ASN A 3 -3.99 2.86 -9.82
N ASN A 4 -3.24 2.72 -8.73
CA ASN A 4 -1.87 2.25 -8.75
C ASN A 4 -1.75 0.99 -7.89
N SER A 5 -1.31 -0.11 -8.48
CA SER A 5 -1.16 -1.39 -7.78
C SER A 5 0.32 -1.69 -7.54
N ILE A 6 0.65 -2.16 -6.34
CA ILE A 6 1.98 -2.62 -5.94
C ILE A 6 1.87 -3.97 -5.26
N ASN A 7 2.86 -4.83 -5.44
CA ASN A 7 2.93 -6.09 -4.73
C ASN A 7 3.75 -5.93 -3.45
N VAL A 8 3.27 -6.46 -2.33
CA VAL A 8 3.96 -6.37 -1.03
C VAL A 8 4.23 -7.77 -0.51
N SER A 9 5.51 -8.06 -0.31
CA SER A 9 5.98 -9.30 0.29
C SER A 9 6.04 -9.19 1.81
N GLY A 10 5.62 -10.26 2.49
CA GLY A 10 5.70 -10.39 3.95
C GLY A 10 4.40 -10.02 4.69
N MET A 11 3.33 -9.68 3.99
CA MET A 11 2.00 -9.59 4.59
C MET A 11 1.40 -10.99 4.75
N THR A 12 1.60 -11.60 5.92
CA THR A 12 1.08 -12.95 6.25
C THR A 12 -0.01 -12.95 7.33
N CYS A 13 -0.50 -11.78 7.75
CA CYS A 13 -1.47 -11.64 8.84
C CYS A 13 -2.39 -10.41 8.64
N ASP A 14 -3.66 -10.48 9.05
CA ASP A 14 -4.61 -9.37 9.04
C ASP A 14 -4.08 -8.12 9.76
N SER A 15 -3.35 -8.31 10.86
CA SER A 15 -2.71 -7.22 11.60
C SER A 15 -1.69 -6.44 10.76
N CYS A 16 -1.09 -7.09 9.77
CA CYS A 16 -0.13 -6.47 8.86
C CYS A 16 -0.82 -5.58 7.83
N VAL A 17 -1.99 -6.01 7.35
CA VAL A 17 -2.80 -5.25 6.39
C VAL A 17 -3.21 -3.91 6.99
N GLY A 18 -3.79 -3.91 8.19
CA GLY A 18 -4.25 -2.66 8.82
C GLY A 18 -3.12 -1.62 8.99
N LYS A 19 -1.90 -2.08 9.26
CA LYS A 19 -0.71 -1.20 9.33
C LYS A 19 -0.36 -0.61 7.97
N VAL A 20 -0.30 -1.44 6.93
CA VAL A 20 0.01 -0.99 5.56
C VAL A 20 -1.07 -0.04 5.05
N THR A 21 -2.35 -0.39 5.19
CA THR A 21 -3.48 0.48 4.81
C THR A 21 -3.37 1.84 5.47
N THR A 22 -3.12 1.89 6.79
CA THR A 22 -3.00 3.16 7.52
C THR A 22 -1.80 4.00 7.05
N ALA A 23 -0.66 3.35 6.82
CA ALA A 23 0.54 4.03 6.32
C ALA A 23 0.33 4.61 4.91
N VAL A 24 -0.24 3.82 3.99
CA VAL A 24 -0.50 4.23 2.61
C VAL A 24 -1.61 5.29 2.54
N SER A 25 -2.66 5.16 3.35
CA SER A 25 -3.74 6.17 3.43
C SER A 25 -3.27 7.52 3.98
N SER A 26 -2.10 7.56 4.63
CA SER A 26 -1.48 8.81 5.09
C SER A 26 -0.71 9.55 3.97
N VAL A 27 -0.55 8.93 2.80
CA VAL A 27 0.16 9.53 1.66
C VAL A 27 -0.73 10.58 0.99
N PRO A 28 -0.21 11.80 0.72
CA PRO A 28 -0.97 12.83 0.02
C PRO A 28 -1.49 12.36 -1.33
N GLY A 29 -2.76 12.64 -1.61
CA GLY A 29 -3.42 12.27 -2.85
C GLY A 29 -4.07 10.88 -2.82
N VAL A 30 -3.84 10.07 -1.79
CA VAL A 30 -4.55 8.80 -1.60
C VAL A 30 -5.96 9.09 -1.07
N ASP A 31 -6.95 8.49 -1.72
CA ASP A 31 -8.37 8.58 -1.37
C ASP A 31 -8.85 7.25 -0.77
N ASP A 32 -8.41 6.12 -1.34
CA ASP A 32 -8.76 4.77 -0.89
C ASP A 32 -7.62 3.77 -1.11
N VAL A 33 -7.59 2.69 -0.33
CA VAL A 33 -6.57 1.63 -0.39
C VAL A 33 -7.23 0.27 -0.23
N ASP A 34 -7.09 -0.57 -1.25
CA ASP A 34 -7.54 -1.95 -1.26
C ASP A 34 -6.32 -2.90 -1.14
N ILE A 35 -6.43 -3.92 -0.29
CA ILE A 35 -5.34 -4.87 -0.05
C ILE A 35 -5.88 -6.29 -0.17
N ASP A 36 -5.29 -7.06 -1.08
CA ASP A 36 -5.53 -8.48 -1.26
C ASP A 36 -4.39 -9.29 -0.63
N ILE A 37 -4.66 -9.93 0.51
CA ILE A 37 -3.70 -10.79 1.22
C ILE A 37 -3.43 -12.09 0.43
N ALA A 38 -4.42 -12.59 -0.31
CA ALA A 38 -4.29 -13.85 -1.03
C ALA A 38 -3.28 -13.74 -2.18
N THR A 39 -3.21 -12.57 -2.82
CA THR A 39 -2.26 -12.29 -3.90
C THR A 39 -1.05 -11.47 -3.44
N GLY A 40 -1.16 -10.74 -2.32
CA GLY A 40 -0.16 -9.77 -1.86
C GLY A 40 -0.25 -8.41 -2.56
N GLU A 41 -1.31 -8.16 -3.32
CA GLU A 41 -1.52 -6.92 -4.06
C GLU A 41 -2.11 -5.82 -3.18
N VAL A 42 -1.55 -4.62 -3.30
CA VAL A 42 -2.05 -3.38 -2.68
C VAL A 42 -2.40 -2.41 -3.80
N THR A 43 -3.68 -2.08 -3.92
CA THR A 43 -4.20 -1.13 -4.89
C THR A 43 -4.51 0.19 -4.19
N VAL A 44 -3.87 1.26 -4.67
CA VAL A 44 -4.01 2.62 -4.15
C VAL A 44 -4.81 3.44 -5.13
N ILE A 45 -5.89 4.05 -4.64
CA ILE A 45 -6.84 4.83 -5.41
C ILE A 45 -6.72 6.27 -4.95
N GLY A 46 -6.54 7.21 -5.88
CA GLY A 46 -6.36 8.60 -5.52
C GLY A 46 -6.14 9.54 -6.70
N ASP A 47 -5.71 10.76 -6.44
CA ASP A 47 -5.35 11.73 -7.47
C ASP A 47 -3.94 12.27 -7.24
N GLN A 48 -3.11 12.24 -8.30
CA GLN A 48 -1.68 12.60 -8.22
C GLN A 48 -0.91 11.84 -7.13
N VAL A 49 -1.25 10.57 -6.88
CA VAL A 49 -0.56 9.72 -5.91
C VAL A 49 0.88 9.49 -6.37
N ASP A 50 1.84 9.85 -5.51
CA ASP A 50 3.23 9.54 -5.73
C ASP A 50 3.54 8.11 -5.27
N LEU A 51 3.75 7.21 -6.24
CA LEU A 51 4.09 5.82 -5.97
C LEU A 51 5.37 5.69 -5.13
N ALA A 52 6.36 6.59 -5.26
CA ALA A 52 7.58 6.51 -4.44
C ALA A 52 7.26 6.75 -2.95
N SER A 53 6.40 7.71 -2.65
CA SER A 53 5.90 7.98 -1.29
C SER A 53 5.09 6.81 -0.73
N VAL A 54 4.24 6.17 -1.56
CA VAL A 54 3.55 4.92 -1.18
C VAL A 54 4.56 3.85 -0.82
N LYS A 55 5.57 3.63 -1.66
CA LYS A 55 6.60 2.61 -1.40
C LYS A 55 7.35 2.88 -0.10
N ALA A 56 7.75 4.12 0.14
CA ALA A 56 8.41 4.53 1.38
C ALA A 56 7.52 4.26 2.61
N ALA A 57 6.22 4.60 2.54
CA ALA A 57 5.28 4.35 3.63
C ALA A 57 5.15 2.86 3.98
N VAL A 58 5.15 1.98 2.96
CA VAL A 58 5.14 0.52 3.16
C VAL A 58 6.45 0.03 3.80
N GLU A 59 7.60 0.56 3.36
CA GLU A 59 8.91 0.23 3.93
C GLU A 59 9.06 0.71 5.38
N GLU A 60 8.58 1.92 5.69
CA GLU A 60 8.54 2.45 7.06
C GLU A 60 7.61 1.64 7.98
N ALA A 61 6.53 1.08 7.43
CA ALA A 61 5.68 0.13 8.14
C ALA A 61 6.36 -1.23 8.40
N GLY A 62 7.54 -1.49 7.80
CA GLY A 62 8.35 -2.68 7.99
C GLY A 62 8.13 -3.78 6.96
N TYR A 63 7.49 -3.47 5.83
CA TYR A 63 7.19 -4.43 4.77
C TYR A 63 8.07 -4.19 3.55
N LYS A 64 8.26 -5.24 2.74
CA LYS A 64 9.02 -5.13 1.49
C LYS A 64 8.10 -5.15 0.30
N ILE A 65 8.42 -4.36 -0.71
CA ILE A 65 7.68 -4.36 -1.96
C ILE A 65 8.27 -5.42 -2.88
N ALA A 66 7.40 -6.31 -3.36
CA ALA A 66 7.71 -7.25 -4.42
C ALA A 66 7.50 -6.54 -5.76
N SER A 67 8.54 -6.62 -6.58
CA SER A 67 8.59 -6.10 -7.96
C SER A 67 7.76 -6.94 -8.91
#